data_AF-A0A4R4LXY0-F1
#
_entry.id   AF-A0A4R4LXY0-F1
#
_cell.length_a   1.000
_cell.length_b   1.000
_cell.length_c   1.000
_cell.angle_alpha   90.00
_cell.angle_beta   90.00
_cell.angle_gamma   90.00
#
_symmetry.space_group_name_H-M   'P 1'
#
loop_
_entity.id
_entity.type
_entity.pdbx_description
1 polymer ?
#
loop_
_entity_poly.entity_id
_entity_poly.type
_entity_poly.pdbx_seq_one_letter_code
_entity_poly.pdbx_strand_id
1 'polypeptide(L)'
;MVFDRGAGRVVVERRPRQTFRSASLVKILIALDHLRERRVSARDRDLLGVMLRSSDDGAATEFWRRGGQKAILERMVPRVGLRETAPPPAGKPGFWGYTALSARDMVQTYRYLLDEAPEAHREFVLGQLRKATRCGTDGFDQTFGIPRALKRPWAVKQG
;
A
#
# COMPACT_ATOMS: atom_id res chain seq x y z
N MET A 1 -6.01 -14.04 0.89
CA MET A 1 -6.77 -14.04 2.15
C MET A 1 -7.91 -13.05 2.00
N VAL A 2 -9.09 -13.36 2.53
CA VAL A 2 -10.27 -12.49 2.53
C VAL A 2 -10.75 -12.38 3.97
N PHE A 3 -10.84 -11.15 4.46
CA PHE A 3 -11.37 -10.82 5.78
C PHE A 3 -12.69 -10.09 5.64
N ASP A 4 -13.74 -10.66 6.23
CA ASP A 4 -15.05 -10.04 6.31
C ASP A 4 -15.09 -9.13 7.54
N ARG A 5 -15.21 -7.83 7.31
CA ARG A 5 -15.25 -6.82 8.38
C ARG A 5 -16.58 -6.84 9.16
N GLY A 6 -17.70 -7.12 8.49
CA GLY A 6 -19.00 -7.16 9.15
C GLY A 6 -19.11 -8.36 10.10
N ALA A 7 -18.56 -9.50 9.68
CA ALA A 7 -18.48 -10.70 10.52
C ALA A 7 -17.25 -10.74 11.45
N GLY A 8 -16.31 -9.81 11.31
CA GLY A 8 -15.08 -9.75 12.11
C GLY A 8 -14.15 -10.96 11.96
N ARG A 9 -14.21 -11.69 10.84
CA ARG A 9 -13.49 -12.97 10.67
C ARG A 9 -12.91 -13.17 9.28
N VAL A 10 -11.89 -14.03 9.22
CA VAL A 10 -11.35 -14.55 7.96
C VAL A 10 -12.35 -15.53 7.37
N VAL A 11 -12.72 -15.34 6.10
CA VAL A 11 -13.66 -16.24 5.40
C VAL A 11 -12.94 -17.18 4.44
N VAL A 12 -11.80 -16.76 3.89
CA VAL A 12 -10.96 -17.57 3.00
C VAL A 12 -9.49 -17.21 3.21
N GLU A 13 -8.63 -18.21 3.35
CA GLU A 13 -7.18 -18.02 3.31
C GLU A 13 -6.46 -19.18 2.64
N ARG A 14 -5.32 -18.86 2.02
CA ARG A 14 -4.41 -19.84 1.45
C ARG A 14 -3.00 -19.32 1.62
N ARG A 15 -2.17 -20.07 2.34
CA ARG A 15 -0.79 -19.72 2.70
C ARG A 15 -0.66 -18.24 3.12
N PRO A 16 -1.46 -17.76 4.09
CA PRO A 16 -1.62 -16.33 4.38
C PRO A 16 -0.32 -15.63 4.81
N ARG A 17 0.62 -16.40 5.38
CA ARG A 17 1.93 -15.94 5.85
C ARG A 17 3.05 -16.08 4.79
N GLN A 18 2.79 -16.68 3.64
CA GLN A 18 3.78 -16.76 2.57
C GLN A 18 4.08 -15.36 2.03
N THR A 19 5.36 -15.04 1.94
CA THR A 19 5.82 -13.73 1.45
C THR A 19 6.13 -13.74 -0.02
N PHE A 20 5.81 -12.63 -0.68
CA PHE A 20 6.20 -12.33 -2.05
C PHE A 20 6.85 -10.94 -2.09
N ARG A 21 7.51 -10.62 -3.20
CA ARG A 21 7.84 -9.21 -3.47
C ARG A 21 6.54 -8.45 -3.63
N SER A 22 6.37 -7.40 -2.83
CA SER A 22 5.14 -6.61 -2.76
C SER A 22 4.80 -5.86 -4.04
N ALA A 23 5.79 -5.62 -4.91
CA ALA A 23 5.66 -4.72 -6.04
C ALA A 23 5.00 -3.40 -5.58
N SER A 24 3.91 -3.00 -6.21
CA SER A 24 3.23 -1.73 -5.93
C SER A 24 2.39 -1.71 -4.64
N LEU A 25 2.20 -2.84 -3.96
CA LEU A 25 1.40 -2.90 -2.72
C LEU A 25 2.05 -2.12 -1.57
N VAL A 26 3.40 -2.08 -1.51
CA VAL A 26 4.13 -1.32 -0.47
C VAL A 26 3.86 0.18 -0.50
N LYS A 27 3.40 0.73 -1.64
CA LYS A 27 3.12 2.15 -1.79
C LYS A 27 2.06 2.67 -0.79
N ILE A 28 1.21 1.79 -0.24
CA ILE A 28 0.31 2.16 0.87
C ILE A 28 1.09 2.49 2.14
N LEU A 29 2.10 1.68 2.50
CA LEU A 29 2.94 1.93 3.67
C LEU A 29 3.81 3.18 3.49
N ILE A 30 4.35 3.38 2.28
CA ILE A 30 5.10 4.60 1.92
C ILE A 30 4.21 5.85 2.10
N ALA A 31 2.98 5.82 1.58
CA ALA A 31 2.05 6.93 1.72
C ALA A 31 1.68 7.18 3.19
N LEU A 32 1.36 6.13 3.94
CA LEU A 32 0.99 6.25 5.36
C LEU A 32 2.14 6.78 6.22
N ASP A 33 3.38 6.44 5.90
CA ASP A 33 4.53 6.98 6.61
C ASP A 33 4.72 8.48 6.31
N HIS A 34 4.69 8.88 5.03
CA HIS A 34 4.82 10.29 4.62
C HIS A 34 3.69 11.17 5.19
N LEU A 35 2.46 10.67 5.21
CA LEU A 35 1.30 11.40 5.73
C LEU A 35 1.43 11.74 7.22
N ARG A 36 2.31 11.09 7.97
CA ARG A 36 2.52 11.37 9.41
C ARG A 36 3.38 12.61 9.66
N GLU A 37 3.97 13.20 8.63
CA GLU A 37 4.68 14.46 8.78
C GLU A 37 3.74 15.56 9.28
N ARG A 38 4.24 16.48 10.12
CA ARG A 38 3.43 17.59 10.68
C ARG A 38 2.78 18.44 9.59
N ARG A 39 3.39 18.52 8.40
CA ARG A 39 2.89 19.30 7.27
C ARG A 39 3.21 18.63 5.94
N VAL A 40 2.20 18.00 5.34
CA VAL A 40 2.29 17.49 3.97
C VAL A 40 1.96 18.60 2.98
N SER A 41 2.91 18.93 2.10
CA SER A 41 2.75 19.97 1.08
C SER A 41 1.68 19.60 0.04
N ALA A 42 1.10 20.59 -0.64
CA ALA A 42 0.15 20.32 -1.72
C ALA A 42 0.78 19.47 -2.83
N ARG A 43 2.03 19.79 -3.20
CA ARG A 43 2.82 19.02 -4.18
C ARG A 43 3.01 17.57 -3.78
N ASP A 44 3.31 17.30 -2.51
CA ASP A 44 3.46 15.93 -2.03
C ASP A 44 2.11 15.20 -2.01
N ARG A 45 1.00 15.89 -1.70
CA ARG A 45 -0.33 15.27 -1.82
C ARG A 45 -0.66 14.88 -3.26
N ASP A 46 -0.32 15.71 -4.23
CA ASP A 46 -0.53 15.39 -5.65
C ASP A 46 0.33 14.18 -6.08
N LEU A 47 1.60 14.16 -5.64
CA LEU A 47 2.53 13.08 -5.94
C LEU A 47 2.11 11.76 -5.27
N LEU A 48 1.66 11.80 -4.01
CA LEU A 48 1.05 10.65 -3.32
C LEU A 48 -0.23 10.20 -4.04
N GLY A 49 -1.00 11.15 -4.56
CA GLY A 49 -2.23 10.89 -5.32
C GLY A 49 -1.97 10.02 -6.54
N VAL A 50 -1.04 10.44 -7.40
CA VAL A 50 -0.68 9.68 -8.61
C VAL A 50 0.00 8.35 -8.26
N MET A 51 0.83 8.30 -7.22
CA MET A 51 1.45 7.07 -6.71
C MET A 51 0.41 6.03 -6.29
N LEU A 52 -0.66 6.45 -5.62
CA LEU A 52 -1.70 5.54 -5.15
C LEU A 52 -2.64 5.14 -6.28
N ARG A 53 -3.14 6.09 -7.07
CA ARG A 53 -4.19 5.84 -8.07
C ARG A 53 -3.68 5.21 -9.37
N SER A 54 -2.53 5.64 -9.85
CA SER A 54 -1.92 5.22 -11.14
C SER A 54 -0.57 4.54 -10.93
N SER A 55 -0.29 4.15 -9.70
CA SER A 55 0.88 3.36 -9.34
C SER A 55 2.22 3.92 -9.79
N ASP A 56 2.35 5.24 -9.81
CA ASP A 56 3.55 5.91 -10.30
C ASP A 56 4.82 5.50 -9.51
N ASP A 57 5.80 4.97 -10.25
CA ASP A 57 7.05 4.44 -9.70
C ASP A 57 8.07 5.54 -9.39
N GLY A 58 8.03 6.66 -10.12
CA GLY A 58 8.87 7.82 -9.85
C GLY A 58 8.51 8.44 -8.50
N ALA A 59 7.22 8.65 -8.26
CA ALA A 59 6.66 9.10 -6.99
C ALA A 59 7.02 8.16 -5.84
N ALA A 60 6.86 6.83 -6.03
CA ALA A 60 7.23 5.87 -5.00
C ALA A 60 8.73 5.86 -4.71
N THR A 61 9.57 5.96 -5.73
CA THR A 61 11.03 6.06 -5.58
C THR A 61 11.41 7.31 -4.82
N GLU A 62 10.76 8.44 -5.11
CA GLU A 62 11.02 9.69 -4.44
C GLU A 62 10.66 9.64 -2.94
N PHE A 63 9.45 9.17 -2.61
CA PHE A 63 9.04 9.03 -1.21
C PHE A 63 9.84 7.94 -0.48
N TRP A 64 10.19 6.84 -1.14
CA TRP A 64 11.07 5.82 -0.58
C TRP A 64 12.43 6.40 -0.19
N ARG A 65 13.05 7.19 -1.08
CA ARG A 65 14.32 7.85 -0.81
C ARG A 65 14.21 8.87 0.32
N ARG A 66 13.23 9.78 0.25
CA ARG A 66 13.00 10.83 1.27
C ARG A 66 12.69 10.25 2.65
N GLY A 67 11.93 9.16 2.70
CA GLY A 67 11.58 8.47 3.95
C GLY A 67 12.71 7.62 4.54
N GLY A 68 13.90 7.60 3.94
CA GLY A 68 15.05 6.84 4.46
C GLY A 68 15.00 5.35 4.13
N GLN A 69 14.34 4.98 3.02
CA GLN A 69 14.27 3.62 2.48
C GLN A 69 13.68 2.63 3.51
N LYS A 70 14.46 1.65 3.98
CA LYS A 70 14.02 0.67 4.99
C LYS A 70 13.47 1.32 6.28
N ALA A 71 13.89 2.55 6.59
CA ALA A 71 13.42 3.27 7.77
C ALA A 71 11.89 3.49 7.75
N ILE A 72 11.27 3.56 6.57
CA ILE A 72 9.81 3.57 6.40
C ILE A 72 9.20 2.32 7.04
N LEU A 73 9.77 1.15 6.75
CA LEU A 73 9.28 -0.12 7.26
C LEU A 73 9.59 -0.28 8.74
N GLU A 74 10.75 0.17 9.22
CA GLU A 74 11.09 0.19 10.65
C GLU A 74 10.06 0.98 11.46
N ARG A 75 9.46 2.04 10.90
CA ARG A 75 8.37 2.80 11.52
C ARG A 75 6.99 2.16 11.34
N MET A 76 6.70 1.65 10.15
CA MET A 76 5.34 1.20 9.78
C MET A 76 5.03 -0.22 10.22
N VAL A 77 6.00 -1.15 10.19
CA VAL A 77 5.80 -2.55 10.60
C VAL A 77 5.28 -2.66 12.04
N PRO A 78 5.95 -2.10 13.08
CA PRO A 78 5.44 -2.18 14.44
C PRO A 78 4.13 -1.40 14.63
N ARG A 79 3.97 -0.27 13.94
CA ARG A 79 2.77 0.58 14.04
C ARG A 79 1.51 -0.11 13.51
N VAL A 80 1.63 -0.83 12.40
CA VAL A 80 0.52 -1.53 11.75
C VAL A 80 0.33 -2.93 12.31
N GLY A 81 1.33 -3.46 13.03
CA GLY A 81 1.31 -4.83 13.57
C GLY A 81 1.63 -5.90 12.52
N LEU A 82 2.48 -5.57 11.55
CA LEU A 82 2.90 -6.48 10.47
C LEU A 82 3.93 -7.48 10.99
N ARG A 83 3.86 -8.73 10.52
CA ARG A 83 4.72 -9.82 11.03
C ARG A 83 5.65 -10.41 10.00
N GLU A 84 5.27 -10.39 8.74
CA GLU A 84 6.03 -11.00 7.65
C GLU A 84 6.66 -9.97 6.71
N THR A 85 6.26 -8.70 6.83
CA THR A 85 6.75 -7.59 6.02
C THR A 85 8.20 -7.26 6.39
N ALA A 86 9.09 -7.27 5.40
CA ALA A 86 10.52 -7.06 5.58
C ALA A 86 11.10 -6.20 4.46
N PRO A 87 12.20 -5.45 4.71
CA PRO A 87 12.81 -4.60 3.71
C PRO A 87 13.34 -5.38 2.51
N PRO A 88 13.60 -4.68 1.38
CA PRO A 88 14.34 -5.25 0.26
C PRO A 88 15.67 -5.87 0.71
N PRO A 89 16.25 -6.81 -0.06
CA PRO A 89 17.57 -7.36 0.20
C PRO A 89 18.61 -6.25 0.40
N ALA A 90 19.57 -6.45 1.30
CA ALA A 90 20.55 -5.41 1.67
C ALA A 90 21.37 -4.87 0.47
N GLY A 91 21.62 -5.70 -0.55
CA GLY A 91 22.29 -5.28 -1.79
C GLY A 91 21.40 -4.52 -2.78
N LYS A 92 20.11 -4.31 -2.48
CA LYS A 92 19.13 -3.62 -3.32
C LYS A 92 18.22 -2.68 -2.50
N PRO A 93 18.78 -1.80 -1.65
CA PRO A 93 17.99 -1.06 -0.67
C PRO A 93 17.04 -0.03 -1.32
N GLY A 94 17.35 0.44 -2.54
CA GLY A 94 16.47 1.32 -3.33
C GLY A 94 15.30 0.62 -4.04
N PHE A 95 15.27 -0.72 -4.07
CA PHE A 95 14.24 -1.49 -4.78
C PHE A 95 13.01 -1.67 -3.88
N TRP A 96 12.27 -0.60 -3.60
CA TRP A 96 11.08 -0.63 -2.73
C TRP A 96 10.10 -1.77 -3.07
N GLY A 97 9.91 -2.09 -4.36
CA GLY A 97 9.01 -3.16 -4.79
C GLY A 97 9.46 -4.57 -4.37
N TYR A 98 10.70 -4.71 -3.88
CA TYR A 98 11.25 -5.96 -3.35
C TYR A 98 10.97 -6.15 -1.86
N THR A 99 10.28 -5.20 -1.20
CA THR A 99 9.74 -5.40 0.14
C THR A 99 8.95 -6.69 0.18
N ALA A 100 9.31 -7.59 1.10
CA ALA A 100 8.58 -8.83 1.33
C ALA A 100 7.22 -8.48 1.94
N LEU A 101 6.15 -9.15 1.50
CA LEU A 101 4.79 -8.91 2.00
C LEU A 101 3.96 -10.19 1.94
N SER A 102 3.15 -10.44 2.96
CA SER A 102 2.23 -11.57 3.06
C SER A 102 0.78 -11.13 2.83
N ALA A 103 -0.11 -12.07 2.49
CA ALA A 103 -1.54 -11.76 2.36
C ALA A 103 -2.16 -11.35 3.71
N ARG A 104 -1.66 -11.91 4.81
CA ARG A 104 -2.04 -11.53 6.18
C ARG A 104 -1.68 -10.08 6.47
N ASP A 105 -0.46 -9.70 6.16
CA ASP A 105 0.03 -8.34 6.38
C ASP A 105 -0.70 -7.31 5.49
N MET A 106 -1.11 -7.69 4.28
CA MET A 106 -1.95 -6.83 3.46
C MET A 106 -3.33 -6.59 4.10
N VAL A 107 -3.97 -7.65 4.62
CA VAL A 107 -5.23 -7.52 5.37
C VAL A 107 -5.02 -6.63 6.60
N GLN A 108 -3.93 -6.84 7.36
CA GLN A 108 -3.62 -6.03 8.53
C GLN A 108 -3.37 -4.56 8.17
N THR A 109 -2.73 -4.28 7.03
CA THR A 109 -2.53 -2.92 6.50
C THR A 109 -3.87 -2.23 6.23
N TYR A 110 -4.83 -2.91 5.60
CA TYR A 110 -6.16 -2.36 5.37
C TYR A 110 -6.95 -2.18 6.67
N ARG A 111 -6.81 -3.09 7.65
CA ARG A 111 -7.45 -2.95 8.96
C ARG A 111 -6.95 -1.71 9.69
N TYR A 112 -5.62 -1.55 9.80
CA TYR A 112 -5.03 -0.33 10.35
C TYR A 112 -5.53 0.92 9.61
N LEU A 113 -5.53 0.91 8.27
CA LEU A 113 -6.00 2.04 7.47
C LEU A 113 -7.46 2.40 7.76
N LEU A 114 -8.33 1.41 7.91
CA LEU A 114 -9.77 1.61 8.05
C LEU A 114 -10.18 1.93 9.50
N ASP A 115 -9.51 1.33 10.47
CA ASP A 115 -9.96 1.28 11.86
C ASP A 115 -9.09 2.16 12.80
N GLU A 116 -7.82 2.42 12.47
CA GLU A 116 -6.85 3.04 13.40
C GLU A 116 -6.14 4.29 12.85
N ALA A 117 -5.93 4.39 11.54
CA ALA A 117 -5.25 5.53 10.94
C ALA A 117 -6.05 6.83 11.14
N PRO A 118 -5.38 8.00 11.27
CA PRO A 118 -6.07 9.29 11.32
C PRO A 118 -7.05 9.42 10.15
N GLU A 119 -8.25 9.91 10.41
CA GLU A 119 -9.35 9.96 9.43
C GLU A 119 -8.94 10.64 8.12
N ALA A 120 -8.21 11.76 8.20
CA ALA A 120 -7.72 12.46 7.02
C ALA A 120 -6.78 11.59 6.15
N HIS A 121 -5.98 10.71 6.76
CA HIS A 121 -5.09 9.80 6.04
C HIS A 121 -5.90 8.67 5.41
N ARG A 122 -6.85 8.10 6.16
CA ARG A 122 -7.78 7.08 5.67
C ARG A 122 -8.54 7.57 4.43
N GLU A 123 -9.17 8.73 4.53
CA GLU A 123 -9.98 9.28 3.45
C GLU A 123 -9.13 9.66 2.23
N PHE A 124 -7.93 10.20 2.44
CA PHE A 124 -7.01 10.47 1.35
C PHE A 124 -6.62 9.17 0.61
N VAL A 125 -6.11 8.16 1.34
CA VAL A 125 -5.63 6.92 0.71
C VAL A 125 -6.79 6.20 0.02
N LEU A 126 -7.90 5.94 0.72
CA LEU A 126 -9.05 5.26 0.13
C LEU A 126 -9.65 6.05 -1.04
N GLY A 127 -9.67 7.38 -0.96
CA GLY A 127 -10.09 8.26 -2.05
C GLY A 127 -9.29 8.03 -3.33
N GLN A 128 -7.96 7.86 -3.22
CA GLN A 128 -7.11 7.56 -4.37
C GLN A 128 -7.28 6.11 -4.86
N LEU A 129 -7.39 5.15 -3.95
CA LEU A 129 -7.58 3.72 -4.31
C LEU A 129 -8.95 3.45 -4.96
N ARG A 130 -10.00 4.23 -4.64
CA ARG A 130 -11.29 4.20 -5.36
C ARG A 130 -11.18 4.75 -6.78
N LYS A 131 -10.23 5.67 -7.00
CA LYS A 131 -9.94 6.33 -8.28
C LYS A 131 -8.82 5.62 -9.07
N ALA A 132 -8.51 4.37 -8.72
CA ALA A 132 -7.49 3.60 -9.39
C ALA A 132 -7.75 3.56 -10.92
N THR A 133 -6.71 3.84 -11.69
CA THR A 133 -6.78 3.93 -13.15
C THR A 133 -6.61 2.56 -13.80
N ARG A 134 -7.05 2.45 -15.06
CA ARG A 134 -6.86 1.22 -15.85
C ARG A 134 -5.37 0.95 -16.04
N CYS A 135 -4.62 1.92 -16.54
CA CYS A 135 -3.18 1.79 -16.70
C CYS A 135 -2.42 2.51 -15.59
N GLY A 136 -1.21 2.04 -15.30
CA GLY A 136 -0.23 2.81 -14.56
C GLY A 136 0.28 4.00 -15.36
N THR A 137 1.07 4.88 -14.75
CA THR A 137 1.76 5.96 -15.49
C THR A 137 2.77 5.44 -16.51
N ASP A 138 3.18 4.19 -16.37
CA ASP A 138 4.01 3.40 -17.28
C ASP A 138 3.23 2.74 -18.44
N GLY A 139 1.91 2.90 -18.49
CA GLY A 139 1.04 2.29 -19.50
C GLY A 139 0.64 0.84 -19.21
N PHE A 140 1.15 0.20 -18.15
CA PHE A 140 0.83 -1.19 -17.82
C PHE A 140 -0.65 -1.32 -17.41
N ASP A 141 -1.40 -2.26 -18.01
CA ASP A 141 -2.81 -2.48 -17.66
C ASP A 141 -2.94 -3.16 -16.29
N GLN A 142 -3.55 -2.44 -15.35
CA GLN A 142 -3.71 -2.80 -13.96
C GLN A 142 -5.12 -3.33 -13.64
N THR A 143 -5.93 -3.65 -14.66
CA THR A 143 -7.28 -4.22 -14.51
C THR A 143 -7.27 -5.74 -14.33
N PHE A 144 -6.57 -6.20 -13.30
CA PHE A 144 -6.53 -7.60 -12.87
C PHE A 144 -7.08 -7.76 -11.45
N GLY A 145 -7.37 -8.98 -11.01
CA GLY A 145 -7.90 -9.23 -9.67
C GLY A 145 -9.30 -8.62 -9.44
N ILE A 146 -9.47 -7.86 -8.36
CA ILE A 146 -10.76 -7.29 -7.95
C ILE A 146 -11.40 -6.42 -9.07
N PRO A 147 -10.71 -5.45 -9.69
CA PRO A 147 -11.23 -4.68 -10.81
C PRO A 147 -11.77 -5.51 -11.99
N ARG A 148 -11.20 -6.69 -12.23
CA ARG A 148 -11.63 -7.59 -13.31
C ARG A 148 -12.80 -8.48 -12.91
N ALA A 149 -12.85 -8.88 -11.64
CA ALA A 149 -13.80 -9.86 -11.13
C ALA A 149 -15.09 -9.24 -10.60
N LEU A 150 -15.04 -7.98 -10.11
CA LEU A 150 -16.15 -7.35 -9.40
C LEU A 150 -16.50 -5.98 -9.98
N LYS A 151 -17.79 -5.66 -9.98
CA LYS A 151 -18.28 -4.30 -10.25
C LYS A 151 -17.93 -3.38 -9.10
N ARG A 152 -17.86 -2.07 -9.37
CA ARG A 152 -17.75 -1.04 -8.33
C ARG A 152 -18.96 -1.08 -7.37
N PRO A 153 -18.82 -0.60 -6.13
CA PRO A 153 -17.66 0.12 -5.58
C PRO A 153 -16.52 -0.79 -5.10
N TRP A 154 -15.29 -0.32 -5.30
CA TRP A 154 -14.08 -0.91 -4.72
C TRP A 154 -13.03 0.18 -4.46
N ALA A 155 -12.10 -0.10 -3.56
CA ALA A 155 -10.88 0.69 -3.33
C ALA A 155 -9.70 -0.28 -3.38
N VAL A 156 -8.87 -0.20 -4.40
CA VAL A 156 -7.81 -1.20 -4.64
C VAL A 156 -6.47 -0.53 -4.86
N LYS A 157 -5.42 -1.17 -4.36
CA LYS A 157 -4.06 -0.94 -4.81
C LYS A 157 -3.66 -2.09 -5.72
N GLN A 158 -3.19 -1.76 -6.91
CA GLN A 158 -2.75 -2.72 -7.92
C GLN A 158 -1.31 -3.15 -7.58
N GLY A 159 -1.03 -4.45 -7.66
CA GLY A 159 0.28 -5.01 -7.36
C GLY A 159 0.28 -6.53 -7.32
#